data_AF-A0A1Y6FGY9-F1
#
_entry.id   AF-A0A1Y6FGY9-F1
#
_cell.length_a   1.000
_cell.length_b   1.000
_cell.length_c   1.000
_cell.angle_alpha   90.00
_cell.angle_beta   90.00
_cell.angle_gamma   90.00
#
_symmetry.space_group_name_H-M   'P 1'
#
loop_
_entity.id
_entity.type
_entity.pdbx_description
1 polymer ?
#
loop_
_entity_poly.entity_id
_entity_poly.type
_entity_poly.pdbx_seq_one_letter_code
_entity_poly.pdbx_strand_id
1 'polypeptide(L)'
;MTSDKFLGVDWAAFGIVFAVAFAAAVVIVSFYALGLRLLAVGSDDDTGADGSIVSTARGTRPLGATVGAFACLAVCVAAVLYGLYLIIPQFH
;
A
#
# COMPACT_ATOMS: atom_id res chain seq x y z
N MET A 1 -25.62 6.34 -30.75
CA MET A 1 -24.54 7.16 -30.18
C MET A 1 -23.58 6.22 -29.48
N THR A 2 -22.79 5.49 -30.27
CA THR A 2 -21.70 4.62 -29.82
C THR A 2 -20.42 5.29 -30.31
N SER A 3 -20.02 6.38 -29.65
CA SER A 3 -18.76 7.06 -29.97
C SER A 3 -17.55 6.24 -29.52
N ASP A 4 -17.78 5.12 -28.84
CA ASP A 4 -16.79 4.30 -28.14
C ASP A 4 -16.08 3.31 -29.08
N LYS A 5 -16.65 3.03 -30.26
CA LYS A 5 -16.20 1.98 -31.21
C LYS A 5 -15.61 2.54 -32.52
N PHE A 6 -14.84 3.63 -32.46
CA PHE A 6 -14.51 4.44 -33.65
C PHE A 6 -13.63 3.74 -34.73
N LEU A 7 -12.96 2.62 -34.43
CA LEU A 7 -12.14 1.87 -35.41
C LEU A 7 -12.27 0.34 -35.23
N GLY A 8 -13.38 -0.13 -34.67
CA GLY A 8 -13.51 -1.50 -34.17
C GLY A 8 -12.76 -1.75 -32.84
N VAL A 9 -11.87 -0.83 -32.46
CA VAL A 9 -11.29 -0.73 -31.12
C VAL A 9 -12.29 -0.11 -30.15
N ASP A 10 -12.42 -0.73 -29.00
CA ASP A 10 -13.22 -0.25 -27.88
C ASP A 10 -12.35 0.67 -27.00
N TRP A 11 -12.39 1.97 -27.27
CA TRP A 11 -11.60 2.95 -26.53
C TRP A 11 -12.01 3.04 -25.05
N ALA A 12 -13.27 2.74 -24.74
CA ALA A 12 -13.78 2.70 -23.38
C ALA A 12 -13.16 1.54 -22.58
N ALA A 13 -12.94 0.38 -23.19
CA ALA A 13 -12.26 -0.73 -22.54
C ALA A 13 -10.85 -0.38 -22.06
N PHE A 14 -10.06 0.32 -22.90
CA PHE A 14 -8.72 0.79 -22.51
C PHE A 14 -8.78 1.79 -21.35
N GLY A 15 -9.74 2.72 -21.39
CA GLY A 15 -9.95 3.68 -20.29
C GLY A 15 -10.30 2.99 -18.96
N ILE A 16 -11.12 1.94 -19.00
CA ILE A 16 -11.50 1.16 -17.82
C ILE A 16 -10.29 0.43 -17.24
N VAL A 17 -9.49 -0.27 -18.06
CA VAL A 17 -8.29 -0.97 -17.59
C VAL A 17 -7.32 0.01 -16.94
N PHE A 18 -7.11 1.16 -17.57
CA PHE A 18 -6.28 2.23 -17.00
C PHE A 18 -6.81 2.70 -15.64
N ALA A 19 -8.11 2.99 -15.53
CA ALA A 19 -8.71 3.46 -14.29
C ALA A 19 -8.61 2.43 -13.16
N VAL A 20 -8.89 1.15 -13.47
CA VAL A 20 -8.78 0.04 -12.50
C VAL A 20 -7.33 -0.15 -12.06
N ALA A 21 -6.39 -0.20 -12.99
CA ALA A 21 -4.97 -0.35 -12.68
C ALA A 21 -4.42 0.83 -11.85
N PHE A 22 -4.81 2.06 -12.22
CA PHE A 22 -4.41 3.26 -11.50
C PHE A 22 -4.98 3.30 -10.09
N ALA A 23 -6.28 2.99 -9.92
CA ALA A 23 -6.91 2.94 -8.61
C ALA A 23 -6.26 1.86 -7.72
N ALA A 24 -6.02 0.67 -8.26
CA ALA A 24 -5.32 -0.41 -7.54
C ALA A 24 -3.91 0.02 -7.11
N ALA A 25 -3.16 0.68 -8.00
CA ALA A 25 -1.82 1.19 -7.69
C ALA A 25 -1.87 2.22 -6.55
N VAL A 26 -2.78 3.20 -6.61
CA VAL A 26 -2.93 4.23 -5.56
C VAL A 26 -3.27 3.60 -4.21
N VAL A 27 -4.20 2.64 -4.17
CA VAL A 27 -4.60 1.95 -2.92
C VAL A 27 -3.42 1.17 -2.33
N ILE A 28 -2.70 0.39 -3.13
CA ILE A 28 -1.57 -0.40 -2.66
C ILE A 28 -0.44 0.50 -2.15
N VAL A 29 -0.10 1.55 -2.92
CA VAL A 29 0.99 2.49 -2.56
C VAL A 29 0.65 3.26 -1.28
N SER A 30 -0.60 3.71 -1.12
CA SER A 30 -1.03 4.44 0.08
C SER A 30 -1.01 3.56 1.33
N PHE A 31 -1.51 2.32 1.26
CA PHE A 31 -1.39 1.36 2.37
C PHE A 31 0.08 1.05 2.71
N TYR A 32 0.93 0.85 1.70
CA TYR A 32 2.35 0.61 1.91
C TYR A 32 3.04 1.80 2.59
N ALA A 33 2.81 3.02 2.10
CA ALA A 33 3.35 4.25 2.68
C ALA A 33 2.85 4.48 4.12
N LEU A 34 1.58 4.17 4.41
CA LEU A 34 1.01 4.22 5.76
C LEU A 34 1.67 3.20 6.70
N GLY A 35 1.87 1.97 6.24
CA GLY A 35 2.57 0.93 7.01
C GLY A 35 4.01 1.32 7.35
N LEU A 36 4.74 1.87 6.37
CA LEU A 36 6.09 2.42 6.59
C LEU A 36 6.07 3.62 7.54
N ARG A 37 5.09 4.52 7.41
CA ARG A 37 4.97 5.69 8.30
C ARG A 37 4.66 5.29 9.74
N LEU A 38 3.80 4.31 9.96
CA LEU A 38 3.52 3.75 11.29
C LEU A 38 4.77 3.08 11.90
N LEU A 39 5.55 2.37 11.08
CA LEU A 39 6.81 1.77 11.52
C LEU A 39 7.88 2.82 11.85
N ALA A 40 7.89 3.95 11.13
CA ALA A 40 8.82 5.05 11.33
C ALA A 40 8.49 5.93 12.54
N VAL A 41 7.20 6.11 12.87
CA VAL A 41 6.74 6.95 14.00
C VAL A 41 6.90 6.27 15.37
N GLY A 42 7.07 4.95 15.44
CA GLY A 42 7.11 4.19 16.69
C GLY A 42 8.43 4.19 17.48
N SER A 43 9.43 5.01 17.12
CA SER A 43 10.61 5.20 17.97
C SER A 43 10.37 6.38 18.91
N ASP A 44 10.37 6.14 20.22
CA ASP A 44 10.46 7.22 21.20
C ASP A 44 11.74 8.01 20.93
N ASP A 45 11.61 9.34 20.80
CA ASP A 45 12.75 10.23 20.69
C ASP A 45 13.46 10.26 22.05
N ASP A 46 14.60 9.59 22.16
CA ASP A 46 15.55 9.72 23.28
C ASP A 46 16.31 11.07 23.24
N THR A 47 15.72 12.08 22.60
CA THR A 47 16.31 13.39 22.38
C THR A 47 15.96 14.29 23.56
N GLY A 48 16.98 14.74 24.30
CA GLY A 48 16.81 15.64 25.43
C GLY A 48 16.25 17.00 24.98
N ALA A 49 15.72 17.79 25.90
CA ALA A 49 15.08 19.09 25.61
C ALA A 49 15.93 20.06 24.76
N ASP A 50 17.26 19.86 24.72
CA ASP A 50 18.23 20.65 23.96
C ASP A 50 18.62 20.06 22.59
N GLY A 51 17.95 18.98 22.14
CA GLY A 51 18.26 18.31 20.87
C GLY A 51 19.42 17.31 20.93
N SER A 52 19.99 17.03 22.12
CA SER A 52 21.06 16.06 22.29
C SER A 52 20.52 14.62 22.31
N ILE A 53 21.21 13.70 21.64
CA ILE A 53 20.87 12.27 21.65
C ILE A 53 21.32 11.71 23.02
N VAL A 54 20.38 11.49 23.94
CA VAL A 54 20.69 11.11 25.35
C VAL A 54 20.80 9.58 25.49
N SER A 55 20.17 8.84 24.58
CA SER A 55 20.24 7.38 24.52
C SER A 55 20.15 6.91 23.07
N THR A 56 20.96 5.91 22.73
CA THR A 56 20.84 5.12 21.48
C THR A 56 20.18 3.78 21.74
N ALA A 57 19.78 3.52 23.00
CA ALA A 57 19.06 2.33 23.38
C ALA A 57 17.65 2.43 22.81
N ARG A 58 17.43 1.73 21.71
CA ARG A 58 16.14 1.61 21.05
C ARG A 58 15.04 1.32 22.07
N GLY A 59 14.23 2.34 22.39
CA GLY A 59 13.10 2.24 23.30
C GLY A 59 12.16 1.09 22.93
N THR A 60 11.35 0.65 23.90
CA THR A 60 10.37 -0.42 23.72
C THR A 60 9.36 0.00 22.66
N ARG A 61 9.60 -0.40 21.41
CA ARG A 61 8.73 -0.14 20.26
C ARG A 61 7.29 -0.50 20.67
N PRO A 62 6.31 0.42 20.62
CA PRO A 62 4.96 0.12 21.04
C PRO A 62 4.42 -1.01 20.17
N LEU A 63 3.99 -2.11 20.81
CA LEU A 63 3.43 -3.28 20.14
C LEU A 63 2.32 -2.90 19.16
N GLY A 64 1.53 -1.87 19.48
CA GLY A 64 0.49 -1.33 18.61
C GLY A 64 0.99 -0.81 17.26
N ALA A 65 2.15 -0.13 17.20
CA ALA A 65 2.71 0.37 15.94
C ALA A 65 3.21 -0.78 15.06
N THR A 66 3.78 -1.82 15.67
CA THR A 66 4.25 -3.02 14.96
C THR A 66 3.07 -3.82 14.42
N VAL A 67 2.05 -4.08 15.24
CA VAL A 67 0.84 -4.82 14.81
C VAL A 67 0.10 -4.08 13.70
N GLY A 68 -0.05 -2.75 13.80
CA GLY A 68 -0.67 -1.93 12.77
C GLY A 68 0.09 -1.98 11.43
N ALA A 69 1.42 -1.88 11.47
CA ALA A 69 2.25 -2.00 10.27
C ALA A 69 2.15 -3.40 9.63
N PHE A 70 2.19 -4.47 10.43
CA PHE A 70 2.02 -5.84 9.93
C PHE A 70 0.64 -6.09 9.35
N ALA A 71 -0.43 -5.57 9.95
CA ALA A 71 -1.78 -5.68 9.42
C ALA A 71 -1.90 -4.98 8.05
N CYS A 72 -1.34 -3.77 7.93
CA CYS A 72 -1.32 -3.01 6.69
C CYS A 72 -0.55 -3.75 5.58
N LEU A 73 0.61 -4.33 5.92
CA LEU A 73 1.38 -5.18 5.02
C LEU A 73 0.62 -6.44 4.60
N ALA A 74 -0.04 -7.12 5.55
CA ALA A 74 -0.82 -8.32 5.29
C ALA A 74 -1.98 -8.04 4.31
N VAL A 75 -2.65 -6.89 4.46
CA VAL A 75 -3.70 -6.45 3.51
C VAL A 75 -3.12 -6.22 2.11
N CYS A 76 -1.95 -5.57 1.98
CA CYS A 76 -1.27 -5.41 0.69
C CYS A 76 -0.93 -6.76 0.05
N VAL A 77 -0.33 -7.67 0.82
CA VAL A 77 0.04 -9.01 0.32
C VAL A 77 -1.21 -9.77 -0.12
N ALA A 78 -2.29 -9.73 0.66
CA ALA A 78 -3.56 -10.37 0.31
C ALA A 78 -4.14 -9.81 -1.01
N ALA A 79 -4.12 -8.48 -1.19
CA ALA A 79 -4.57 -7.84 -2.42
C ALA A 79 -3.74 -8.29 -3.65
N VAL A 80 -2.41 -8.36 -3.50
CA VAL A 80 -1.51 -8.83 -4.58
C VAL A 80 -1.77 -10.30 -4.91
N LEU A 81 -1.89 -11.17 -3.90
CA LEU A 81 -2.19 -12.59 -4.09
C LEU A 81 -3.54 -12.79 -4.77
N TYR A 82 -4.54 -11.99 -4.42
CA TYR A 82 -5.85 -12.02 -5.07
C TYR A 82 -5.78 -11.57 -6.54
N GLY A 83 -5.00 -10.53 -6.84
CA GLY A 83 -4.72 -10.14 -8.22
C GLY A 83 -4.05 -11.25 -9.03
N LEU A 84 -3.06 -11.93 -8.43
CA LEU A 84 -2.37 -13.05 -9.06
C LEU A 84 -3.32 -14.24 -9.33
N TYR A 85 -4.22 -14.54 -8.38
CA TYR A 85 -5.26 -15.55 -8.52
C TYR A 85 -6.17 -15.30 -9.73
N LEU A 86 -6.59 -14.04 -9.93
CA LEU A 86 -7.42 -13.66 -11.07
C LEU A 86 -6.67 -13.65 -12.41
N ILE A 87 -5.36 -13.39 -12.42
CA ILE A 87 -4.54 -13.41 -13.64
C ILE A 87 -4.27 -14.85 -14.10
N ILE A 88 -4.11 -15.79 -13.16
CA ILE A 88 -3.78 -17.18 -13.47
C ILE A 88 -5.08 -17.98 -13.69
N PRO A 89 -5.44 -18.34 -14.94
CA PRO A 89 -6.70 -19.02 -15.27
C PRO A 89 -6.72 -20.51 -14.86
N GLN A 90 -5.70 -20.99 -14.15
CA GLN A 90 -5.64 -22.35 -13.61
C GLN A 90 -6.07 -22.41 -12.13
N PHE A 91 -6.20 -21.25 -11.47
CA PHE A 91 -6.58 -21.16 -10.06
C PHE A 91 -8.03 -20.74 -9.85
N HIS A 92 -8.70 -20.19 -10.87
CA HIS A 92 -10.12 -19.85 -10.85
C HIS A 92 -10.89 -20.53 -11.99
#